data_AF-A0A3D8IMY0-F1
#
_entry.id   AF-A0A3D8IMY0-F1
#
_cell.length_a   1.000
_cell.length_b   1.000
_cell.length_c   1.000
_cell.angle_alpha   90.00
_cell.angle_beta   90.00
_cell.angle_gamma   90.00
#
_symmetry.space_group_name_H-M   'P 1'
#
loop_
_entity.id
_entity.type
_entity.pdbx_description
1 polymer ?
#
loop_
_entity_poly.entity_id
_entity_poly.type
_entity_poly.pdbx_seq_one_letter_code
_entity_poly.pdbx_strand_id
1 'polypeptide(L)'
;MLTLPQTTQDNKEIFLLDDNLAVCENGLIFYYDDLGKIYDTKYQCVLPKINANTDPKSIQDSIIDLENILIDFFLINLRERTINNTKFEFVSEKHIAYKNFLIDVESFEVMAKPLEIDEIDELESKAFTLDEETRNTISALISLVYRQNIDNFVEYKKMLEYLEIEFEKI
;
A
#
# COMPACT_ATOMS: atom_id res chain seq x y z
N MET A 1 -5.36 22.18 -24.98
CA MET A 1 -4.98 21.07 -25.89
C MET A 1 -4.34 20.04 -24.97
N LEU A 2 -5.07 19.00 -24.57
CA LEU A 2 -4.57 17.95 -23.67
C LEU A 2 -3.90 16.87 -24.53
N THR A 3 -2.57 16.79 -24.46
CA THR A 3 -1.73 15.77 -25.09
C THR A 3 -0.65 15.45 -24.05
N LEU A 4 -0.44 14.22 -23.56
CA LEU A 4 -0.85 12.86 -23.95
C LEU A 4 -1.03 12.03 -22.67
N PRO A 5 -1.77 10.90 -22.71
CA PRO A 5 -1.51 9.82 -21.76
C PRO A 5 -0.08 9.33 -22.01
N GLN A 6 0.83 9.66 -21.11
CA GLN A 6 2.13 8.99 -21.08
C GLN A 6 1.92 7.65 -20.41
N THR A 7 2.47 6.58 -20.96
CA THR A 7 2.44 5.29 -20.28
C THR A 7 3.61 5.20 -19.31
N THR A 8 3.44 4.55 -18.17
CA THR A 8 4.60 4.16 -17.32
C THR A 8 5.53 3.20 -18.09
N GLN A 9 6.70 2.90 -17.54
CA GLN A 9 7.60 1.85 -18.08
C GLN A 9 6.90 0.48 -18.21
N ASP A 10 5.83 0.26 -17.45
CA ASP A 10 4.99 -0.94 -17.46
C ASP A 10 3.73 -0.80 -18.34
N ASN A 11 3.71 0.16 -19.27
CA ASN A 11 2.60 0.42 -20.19
C ASN A 11 1.26 0.81 -19.51
N LYS A 12 1.29 1.36 -18.28
CA LYS A 12 0.08 1.82 -17.60
C LYS A 12 -0.29 3.23 -18.04
N GLU A 13 -1.56 3.50 -18.36
CA GLU A 13 -1.98 4.86 -18.72
C GLU A 13 -1.86 5.82 -17.53
N ILE A 14 -1.43 7.05 -17.83
CA ILE A 14 -1.30 8.14 -16.86
C ILE A 14 -2.26 9.27 -17.23
N PHE A 15 -2.96 9.79 -16.24
CA PHE A 15 -3.90 10.91 -16.34
C PHE A 15 -3.39 12.08 -15.51
N LEU A 16 -3.30 13.27 -16.12
CA LEU A 16 -2.93 14.49 -15.39
C LEU A 16 -4.04 14.89 -14.42
N LEU A 17 -3.66 15.16 -13.17
CA LEU A 17 -4.53 15.71 -12.14
C LEU A 17 -4.34 17.21 -11.96
N ASP A 18 -3.10 17.66 -12.12
CA ASP A 18 -2.66 19.04 -11.96
C ASP A 18 -1.46 19.29 -12.89
N ASP A 19 -0.96 20.53 -12.91
CA ASP A 19 0.17 20.91 -13.75
C ASP A 19 1.41 20.01 -13.51
N ASN A 20 1.64 19.66 -12.24
CA ASN A 20 2.81 18.89 -11.81
C ASN A 20 2.43 17.51 -11.22
N LEU A 21 1.19 17.06 -11.39
CA LEU A 21 0.71 15.80 -10.83
C LEU A 21 -0.03 14.93 -11.83
N ALA A 22 0.22 13.64 -11.71
CA ALA A 22 -0.46 12.61 -12.45
C ALA A 22 -0.91 11.44 -11.59
N VAL A 23 -1.92 10.72 -12.06
CA VAL A 23 -2.36 9.43 -11.52
C VAL A 23 -2.30 8.34 -12.59
N CYS A 24 -1.82 7.18 -12.19
CA CYS A 24 -1.81 5.97 -12.98
C CYS A 24 -3.16 5.23 -12.90
N GLU A 25 -3.48 4.37 -13.88
CA GLU A 25 -4.65 3.48 -13.79
C GLU A 25 -4.67 2.60 -12.53
N ASN A 26 -3.50 2.24 -11.99
CA ASN A 26 -3.37 1.47 -10.75
C ASN A 26 -3.44 2.33 -9.47
N GLY A 27 -3.69 3.64 -9.60
CA GLY A 27 -3.82 4.59 -8.50
C GLY A 27 -2.53 5.25 -8.05
N LEU A 28 -1.35 4.83 -8.51
CA LEU A 28 -0.10 5.50 -8.11
C LEU A 28 -0.09 6.96 -8.54
N ILE A 29 0.33 7.84 -7.64
CA ILE A 29 0.47 9.27 -7.91
C ILE A 29 1.93 9.58 -8.24
N PHE A 30 2.14 10.34 -9.31
CA PHE A 30 3.45 10.80 -9.77
C PHE A 30 3.54 12.32 -9.71
N TYR A 31 4.74 12.82 -9.39
CA TYR A 31 5.07 14.24 -9.43
C TYR A 31 6.03 14.54 -10.60
N TYR A 32 5.81 15.68 -11.27
CA TYR A 32 6.71 16.21 -12.30
C TYR A 32 7.40 17.46 -11.76
N ASP A 33 8.73 17.52 -11.86
CA ASP A 33 9.45 18.77 -11.63
C ASP A 33 9.38 19.69 -12.86
N ASP A 34 9.86 20.93 -12.70
CA ASP A 34 9.90 21.95 -13.75
C ASP A 34 10.72 21.52 -14.99
N LEU A 35 11.58 20.51 -14.87
CA LEU A 35 12.38 19.94 -15.95
C LEU A 35 11.67 18.76 -16.64
N GLY A 36 10.48 18.38 -16.18
CA GLY A 36 9.66 17.29 -16.70
C GLY A 36 10.10 15.90 -16.23
N LYS A 37 10.92 15.81 -15.18
CA LYS A 37 11.32 14.53 -14.60
C LYS A 37 10.25 14.00 -13.67
N ILE A 38 10.00 12.68 -13.78
CA ILE A 38 8.95 11.97 -13.03
C ILE A 38 9.53 11.41 -11.74
N TYR A 39 8.78 11.57 -10.65
CA TYR A 39 9.08 11.00 -9.35
C TYR A 39 7.90 10.16 -8.84
N ASP A 40 8.22 8.97 -8.34
CA ASP A 40 7.27 8.13 -7.61
C ASP A 40 6.99 8.79 -6.26
N THR A 41 5.73 9.12 -6.01
CA THR A 41 5.32 9.62 -4.70
C THR A 41 4.98 8.46 -3.77
N LYS A 42 4.82 8.78 -2.48
CA LYS A 42 4.27 7.86 -1.48
C LYS A 42 2.74 7.79 -1.46
N TYR A 43 2.06 8.43 -2.40
CA TYR A 43 0.61 8.55 -2.40
C TYR A 43 -0.04 7.61 -3.42
N GLN A 44 -1.23 7.10 -3.07
CA GLN A 44 -2.04 6.27 -3.96
C GLN A 44 -3.52 6.65 -3.89
N CYS A 45 -4.17 6.73 -5.04
CA CYS A 45 -5.62 6.78 -5.16
C CYS A 45 -6.22 5.37 -5.06
N VAL A 46 -7.18 5.16 -4.15
CA VAL A 46 -7.75 3.83 -3.87
C VAL A 46 -9.06 3.54 -4.61
N LEU A 47 -9.40 4.33 -5.64
CA LEU A 47 -10.58 4.08 -6.46
C LEU A 47 -10.51 2.70 -7.17
N PRO A 48 -11.64 1.99 -7.33
CA PRO A 48 -11.66 0.68 -8.00
C PRO A 48 -11.23 0.73 -9.47
N LYS A 49 -11.47 1.86 -10.14
CA LYS A 49 -11.12 2.06 -11.55
C LYS A 49 -10.81 3.53 -11.81
N ILE A 50 -9.63 3.77 -12.38
CA ILE A 50 -9.19 5.09 -12.84
C ILE A 50 -9.04 5.02 -14.35
N ASN A 51 -9.65 5.96 -15.06
CA ASN A 51 -9.58 6.09 -16.51
C ASN A 51 -9.81 7.55 -16.92
N ALA A 52 -9.76 7.84 -18.22
CA ALA A 52 -9.92 9.19 -18.77
C ALA A 52 -11.25 9.89 -18.40
N ASN A 53 -12.28 9.17 -17.95
CA ASN A 53 -13.57 9.73 -17.54
C ASN A 53 -13.73 9.79 -16.01
N THR A 54 -12.74 9.36 -15.24
CA THR A 54 -12.80 9.44 -13.78
C THR A 54 -12.73 10.91 -13.36
N ASP A 55 -13.70 11.33 -12.55
CA ASP A 55 -13.77 12.71 -12.05
C ASP A 55 -12.54 13.06 -11.19
N PRO A 56 -11.80 14.14 -11.51
CA PRO A 56 -10.61 14.54 -10.76
C PRO A 56 -10.86 14.72 -9.27
N LYS A 57 -12.03 15.27 -8.89
CA LYS A 57 -12.36 15.47 -7.48
C LYS A 57 -12.51 14.14 -6.74
N SER A 58 -13.14 13.15 -7.37
CA SER A 58 -13.24 11.80 -6.83
C SER A 58 -11.86 11.16 -6.60
N ILE A 59 -10.89 11.44 -7.48
CA ILE A 59 -9.50 10.99 -7.31
C ILE A 59 -8.88 11.69 -6.10
N GLN A 60 -8.96 13.03 -6.03
CA GLN A 60 -8.43 13.86 -4.95
C GLN A 60 -8.97 13.46 -3.57
N ASP A 61 -10.27 13.15 -3.48
CA ASP A 61 -10.94 12.75 -2.24
C ASP A 61 -10.60 11.31 -1.80
N SER A 62 -9.91 10.54 -2.66
CA SER A 62 -9.60 9.11 -2.45
C SER A 62 -8.11 8.81 -2.37
N ILE A 63 -7.27 9.79 -2.04
CA ILE A 63 -5.82 9.62 -1.92
C ILE A 63 -5.45 9.22 -0.50
N ILE A 64 -4.54 8.24 -0.36
CA ILE A 64 -3.96 7.79 0.90
C ILE A 64 -2.44 7.95 0.90
N ASP A 65 -1.84 8.11 2.08
CA ASP A 65 -0.39 8.02 2.29
C ASP A 65 -0.01 6.54 2.53
N LEU A 66 0.85 5.97 1.69
CA LEU A 66 1.29 4.59 1.78
C LEU A 66 2.27 4.34 2.93
N GLU A 67 2.89 5.37 3.51
CA GLU A 67 3.87 5.24 4.60
C GLU A 67 3.24 5.37 5.99
N ASN A 68 2.07 6.02 6.08
CA ASN A 68 1.43 6.40 7.34
C ASN A 68 -0.02 5.91 7.40
N ILE A 69 -0.23 4.60 7.24
CA ILE A 69 -1.56 3.98 7.36
C ILE A 69 -1.80 3.58 8.82
N LEU A 70 -2.94 3.93 9.37
CA LEU A 70 -3.36 3.55 10.72
C LEU A 70 -4.56 2.62 10.64
N ILE A 71 -4.45 1.42 11.21
CA ILE A 71 -5.57 0.47 11.33
C ILE A 71 -5.54 -0.10 12.73
N ASP A 72 -6.59 0.11 13.52
CA ASP A 72 -6.71 -0.42 14.90
C ASP A 72 -5.44 -0.21 15.76
N PHE A 73 -4.88 1.02 15.71
CA PHE A 73 -3.63 1.42 16.39
C PHE A 73 -2.33 0.81 15.86
N PHE A 74 -2.37 0.05 14.76
CA PHE A 74 -1.20 -0.42 14.05
C PHE A 74 -0.77 0.60 13.00
N LEU A 75 0.49 1.05 13.07
CA LEU A 75 1.10 1.87 12.04
C LEU A 75 1.67 0.98 10.95
N ILE A 76 1.22 1.18 9.72
CA ILE A 76 1.56 0.37 8.56
C ILE A 76 2.23 1.26 7.51
N ASN A 77 3.38 0.80 7.02
CA ASN A 77 4.08 1.36 5.86
C ASN A 77 4.08 0.32 4.74
N LEU A 78 3.30 0.57 3.68
CA LEU A 78 3.20 -0.29 2.50
C LEU A 78 4.42 -0.22 1.58
N ARG A 79 5.17 0.89 1.58
CA ARG A 79 6.39 1.02 0.77
C ARG A 79 7.51 0.13 1.32
N GLU A 80 7.71 0.18 2.63
CA GLU A 80 8.72 -0.63 3.33
C GLU A 80 8.19 -2.01 3.75
N ARG A 81 6.88 -2.22 3.62
CA ARG A 81 6.15 -3.43 4.04
C ARG A 81 6.40 -3.73 5.51
N THR A 82 6.12 -2.76 6.37
CA THR A 82 6.23 -2.89 7.82
C THR A 82 4.92 -2.59 8.52
N ILE A 83 4.67 -3.28 9.63
CA ILE A 83 3.60 -3.02 10.59
C ILE A 83 4.22 -2.91 11.98
N ASN A 84 4.05 -1.77 12.65
CA ASN A 84 4.77 -1.42 13.88
C ASN A 84 6.28 -1.73 13.80
N ASN A 85 6.92 -1.34 12.70
CA ASN A 85 8.34 -1.59 12.37
C ASN A 85 8.73 -3.07 12.16
N THR A 86 7.77 -4.00 12.15
CA THR A 86 8.02 -5.42 11.84
C THR A 86 7.68 -5.69 10.38
N LYS A 87 8.60 -6.31 9.64
CA LYS A 87 8.42 -6.61 8.22
C LYS A 87 7.33 -7.66 7.97
N PHE A 88 6.60 -7.47 6.87
CA PHE A 88 5.72 -8.45 6.25
C PHE A 88 5.98 -8.49 4.74
N GLU A 89 5.50 -9.54 4.07
CA GLU A 89 5.72 -9.73 2.63
C GLU A 89 4.45 -10.23 1.96
N PHE A 90 4.09 -9.64 0.81
CA PHE A 90 3.09 -10.24 -0.08
C PHE A 90 3.75 -11.39 -0.85
N VAL A 91 3.41 -12.63 -0.49
CA VAL A 91 3.91 -13.84 -1.14
C VAL A 91 3.11 -14.11 -2.43
N SER A 92 1.83 -13.79 -2.42
CA SER A 92 0.94 -13.80 -3.59
C SER A 92 -0.21 -12.82 -3.36
N GLU A 93 -1.13 -12.70 -4.33
CA GLU A 93 -2.35 -11.89 -4.16
C GLU A 93 -3.20 -12.31 -2.95
N LYS A 94 -3.09 -13.56 -2.52
CA LYS A 94 -3.89 -14.14 -1.42
C LYS A 94 -3.11 -14.37 -0.13
N HIS A 95 -1.78 -14.22 -0.16
CA HIS A 95 -0.94 -14.65 0.95
C HIS A 95 0.00 -13.56 1.44
N ILE A 96 -0.04 -13.32 2.75
CA ILE A 96 0.91 -12.45 3.45
C ILE A 96 1.77 -13.31 4.37
N ALA A 97 3.09 -13.15 4.25
CA ALA A 97 4.04 -13.64 5.21
C ALA A 97 4.29 -12.59 6.30
N TYR A 98 4.14 -12.97 7.56
CA TYR A 98 4.46 -12.12 8.71
C TYR A 98 5.09 -12.95 9.82
N LYS A 99 6.29 -12.56 10.28
CA LYS A 99 7.10 -13.39 11.19
C LYS A 99 7.22 -14.83 10.63
N ASN A 100 6.82 -15.82 11.42
CA ASN A 100 6.81 -17.24 11.05
C ASN A 100 5.43 -17.71 10.57
N PHE A 101 4.56 -16.80 10.12
CA PHE A 101 3.22 -17.13 9.65
C PHE A 101 3.06 -16.85 8.16
N LEU A 102 2.23 -17.68 7.54
CA LEU A 102 1.64 -17.47 6.24
C LEU A 102 0.13 -17.29 6.46
N ILE A 103 -0.38 -16.13 6.08
CA ILE A 103 -1.77 -15.72 6.28
C ILE A 103 -2.44 -15.79 4.92
N ASP A 104 -3.49 -16.61 4.80
CA ASP A 104 -4.39 -16.59 3.65
C ASP A 104 -5.48 -15.55 3.93
N VAL A 105 -5.50 -14.48 3.14
CA VAL A 105 -6.38 -13.34 3.38
C VAL A 105 -7.81 -13.59 2.90
N GLU A 106 -8.05 -14.58 2.04
CA GLU A 106 -9.40 -14.92 1.56
C GLU A 106 -10.15 -15.83 2.55
N SER A 107 -9.46 -16.85 3.06
CA SER A 107 -10.00 -17.82 4.02
C SER A 107 -9.84 -17.37 5.47
N PHE A 108 -9.01 -16.34 5.72
CA PHE A 108 -8.59 -15.89 7.04
C PHE A 108 -7.81 -16.97 7.83
N GLU A 109 -7.30 -18.00 7.14
CA GLU A 109 -6.49 -19.06 7.76
C GLU A 109 -5.05 -18.60 8.00
N VAL A 110 -4.48 -19.02 9.13
CA VAL A 110 -3.09 -18.72 9.50
C VAL A 110 -2.33 -20.04 9.64
N MET A 111 -1.31 -20.21 8.80
CA MET A 111 -0.44 -21.38 8.79
C MET A 111 0.93 -20.98 9.34
N ALA A 112 1.56 -21.85 10.13
CA ALA A 112 2.98 -21.67 10.43
C ALA A 112 3.78 -21.88 9.14
N LYS A 113 4.76 -21.01 8.86
CA LYS A 113 5.74 -21.26 7.80
C LYS A 113 6.45 -22.58 8.12
N PRO A 114 6.65 -23.46 7.13
CA PRO A 114 7.48 -24.63 7.34
C PRO A 114 8.87 -24.17 7.80
N LEU A 115 9.28 -24.62 8.97
CA LEU A 115 10.66 -24.50 9.42
C LEU A 115 11.53 -25.30 8.44
N GLU A 116 12.64 -24.74 7.96
CA GLU A 116 13.72 -25.55 7.40
C GLU A 116 14.32 -26.33 8.59
N ILE A 117 13.81 -27.54 8.80
CA ILE A 117 14.29 -28.42 9.86
C ILE A 117 15.47 -29.22 9.28
N ASP A 118 16.69 -28.74 9.53
CA ASP A 118 17.78 -29.68 9.82
C ASP A 118 17.63 -30.03 11.31
N GLU A 119 17.40 -31.32 11.59
CA GLU A 119 17.23 -31.95 12.92
C GLU A 119 15.81 -31.88 13.51
N ILE A 120 15.01 -32.89 13.12
CA ILE A 120 13.77 -33.29 13.78
C ILE A 120 14.15 -33.98 15.09
N ASP A 121 13.66 -33.47 16.22
CA ASP A 121 13.16 -34.32 17.28
C ASP A 121 12.16 -33.54 18.16
N GLU A 122 10.98 -34.15 18.36
CA GLU A 122 9.90 -33.75 19.27
C GLU A 122 9.11 -32.47 18.95
N LEU A 123 8.27 -32.52 17.92
CA LEU A 123 7.10 -31.64 17.82
C LEU A 123 5.82 -32.45 17.99
N GLU A 124 5.48 -32.73 19.24
CA GLU A 124 4.08 -32.97 19.59
C GLU A 124 3.25 -31.80 19.05
N SER A 125 2.19 -32.11 18.30
CA SER A 125 1.25 -31.14 17.75
C SER A 125 0.48 -30.43 18.87
N LYS A 126 1.13 -29.51 19.58
CA LYS A 126 0.42 -28.53 20.39
C LYS A 126 -0.38 -27.66 19.44
N ALA A 127 -1.69 -27.62 19.65
CA ALA A 127 -2.55 -26.62 19.01
C ALA A 127 -1.88 -25.25 19.20
N PHE A 128 -1.38 -24.70 18.09
CA PHE A 128 -0.66 -23.45 18.11
C PHE A 128 -1.68 -22.34 18.31
N THR A 129 -1.64 -21.68 19.46
CA THR A 129 -2.53 -20.56 19.76
C THR A 129 -1.79 -19.26 19.50
N LEU A 130 -2.33 -18.43 18.60
CA LEU A 130 -1.82 -17.08 18.38
C LEU A 130 -2.06 -16.23 19.65
N ASP A 131 -1.00 -15.57 20.11
CA ASP A 131 -1.12 -14.51 21.11
C ASP A 131 -1.98 -13.35 20.59
N GLU A 132 -2.51 -12.54 21.52
CA GLU A 132 -3.45 -11.46 21.20
C GLU A 132 -2.83 -10.39 20.29
N GLU A 133 -1.58 -10.01 20.53
CA GLU A 133 -0.88 -9.01 19.72
C GLU A 133 -0.71 -9.48 18.28
N THR A 134 -0.24 -10.72 18.09
CA THR A 134 -0.09 -11.33 16.76
C THR A 134 -1.45 -11.43 16.06
N ARG A 135 -2.51 -11.85 16.75
CA ARG A 135 -3.86 -11.92 16.18
C ARG A 135 -4.37 -10.56 15.72
N ASN A 136 -4.20 -9.53 16.54
CA ASN A 136 -4.62 -8.17 16.22
C ASN A 136 -3.80 -7.61 15.05
N THR A 137 -2.50 -7.90 14.99
CA THR A 137 -1.64 -7.52 13.86
C THR A 137 -2.10 -8.17 12.57
N ILE A 138 -2.42 -9.48 12.60
CA ILE A 138 -2.93 -10.21 11.44
C ILE A 138 -4.26 -9.61 10.98
N SER A 139 -5.16 -9.30 11.92
CA SER A 139 -6.42 -8.62 11.61
C SER A 139 -6.18 -7.30 10.86
N ALA A 140 -5.25 -6.47 11.35
CA ALA A 140 -4.90 -5.21 10.70
C ALA A 140 -4.33 -5.40 9.29
N LEU A 141 -3.47 -6.41 9.07
CA LEU A 141 -2.93 -6.75 7.74
C LEU A 141 -4.03 -7.22 6.77
N ILE A 142 -5.04 -7.94 7.26
CA ILE A 142 -6.18 -8.38 6.45
C ILE A 142 -7.07 -7.18 6.10
N SER A 143 -7.37 -6.32 7.06
CA SER A 143 -8.12 -5.07 6.84
C SER A 143 -7.43 -4.18 5.81
N LEU A 144 -6.10 -4.10 5.86
CA LEU A 144 -5.28 -3.39 4.86
C LEU A 144 -5.51 -3.90 3.44
N VAL A 145 -5.50 -5.23 3.22
CA VAL A 145 -5.72 -5.84 1.90
C VAL A 145 -7.10 -5.52 1.35
N TYR A 146 -8.12 -5.65 2.18
CA TYR A 146 -9.49 -5.34 1.77
C TYR A 146 -9.80 -3.85 1.75
N ARG A 147 -8.82 -3.00 2.07
CA ARG A 147 -8.99 -1.56 2.23
C ARG A 147 -10.16 -1.20 3.16
N GLN A 148 -10.41 -2.05 4.15
CA GLN A 148 -11.44 -1.83 5.15
C GLN A 148 -10.87 -0.98 6.28
N ASN A 149 -11.65 -0.03 6.77
CA ASN A 149 -11.28 0.88 7.86
C ASN A 149 -10.02 1.71 7.58
N ILE A 150 -9.72 1.97 6.31
CA ILE A 150 -8.72 2.98 5.95
C ILE A 150 -9.31 4.35 6.25
N ASP A 151 -8.77 5.04 7.25
CA ASP A 151 -9.16 6.41 7.63
C ASP A 151 -8.11 7.47 7.27
N ASN A 152 -6.93 7.04 6.79
CA ASN A 152 -5.78 7.89 6.53
C ASN A 152 -5.82 8.62 5.17
N PHE A 153 -7.01 9.06 4.75
CA PHE A 153 -7.16 9.88 3.56
C PHE A 153 -6.43 11.22 3.73
N VAL A 154 -5.69 11.60 2.70
CA VAL A 154 -4.87 12.81 2.70
C VAL A 154 -5.65 13.96 2.11
N GLU A 155 -5.64 15.10 2.79
CA GLU A 155 -6.17 16.33 2.22
C GLU A 155 -5.30 16.76 1.02
N TYR A 156 -5.87 16.80 -0.17
CA TYR A 156 -5.16 17.06 -1.43
C TYR A 156 -4.27 18.31 -1.38
N LYS A 157 -4.75 19.41 -0.76
CA LYS A 157 -3.96 20.64 -0.61
C LYS A 157 -2.71 20.45 0.24
N LYS A 158 -2.81 19.72 1.34
CA LYS A 158 -1.64 19.41 2.18
C LYS A 158 -0.65 18.52 1.46
N MET A 159 -1.15 17.55 0.67
CA MET A 159 -0.31 16.71 -0.17
C MET A 159 0.55 17.54 -1.12
N LEU A 160 -0.05 18.52 -1.82
CA LEU A 160 0.67 19.44 -2.70
C LEU A 160 1.79 20.18 -1.97
N GLU A 161 1.48 20.79 -0.82
CA GLU A 161 2.47 21.50 0.01
C GLU A 161 3.65 20.59 0.41
N TYR A 162 3.38 19.33 0.77
CA TYR A 162 4.44 18.38 1.11
C TYR A 162 5.31 18.01 -0.08
N LEU A 163 4.70 17.77 -1.24
CA LEU A 163 5.41 17.39 -2.46
C LEU A 163 6.30 18.53 -2.97
N GLU A 164 5.81 19.77 -2.92
CA GLU A 164 6.63 20.96 -3.24
C GLU A 164 7.86 21.02 -2.32
N ILE A 165 7.69 20.87 -1.00
CA ILE A 165 8.82 20.88 -0.06
C ILE A 165 9.80 19.71 -0.28
N GLU A 166 9.29 18.55 -0.67
CA GLU A 166 10.09 17.34 -0.91
C GLU A 166 10.94 17.48 -2.17
N PHE A 167 10.36 17.99 -3.26
CA PHE A 167 10.98 18.01 -4.58
C PHE A 167 11.63 19.36 -4.97
N GLU A 168 11.30 20.50 -4.33
CA GLU A 168 12.07 21.75 -4.47
C GLU A 168 13.48 21.69 -3.86
N LYS A 169 13.78 20.64 -3.09
CA LYS A 169 15.10 20.42 -2.47
C LYS A 169 16.11 19.70 -3.39
N ILE A 170 15.74 19.38 -4.63
CA ILE A 170 16.56 18.64 -5.61
C ILE A 170 17.04 19.58 -6.71
#